data_AF-A0A367J927-F1
#
_entry.id   AF-A0A367J927-F1
#
_cell.length_a   1.000
_cell.length_b   1.000
_cell.length_c   1.000
_cell.angle_alpha   90.00
_cell.angle_beta   90.00
_cell.angle_gamma   90.00
#
_symmetry.space_group_name_H-M   'P 1'
#
loop_
_entity.id
_entity.type
_entity.pdbx_description
1 polymer ?
#
loop_
_entity_poly.entity_id
_entity_poly.type
_entity_poly.pdbx_seq_one_letter_code
_entity_poly.pdbx_strand_id
1 'polypeptide(L)'
;MGNPGKKLGDGWQGYCCKTDDDCRESCVNHKCNGRPNPKYAEPNLPKGCAAGSYGYGLGDGYYGDCCVNSDDCRDTCVKNKCNGPKRSSK
;
A
#
# COMPACT_ATOMS: atom_id res chain seq x y z
N MET A 1 1.96 4.40 -16.50
CA MET A 1 1.54 5.80 -16.27
C MET A 1 0.06 5.81 -15.92
N GLY A 2 -0.31 6.31 -14.74
CA GLY A 2 -1.72 6.53 -14.39
C GLY A 2 -2.34 7.59 -15.31
N ASN A 3 -3.54 7.33 -15.81
CA ASN A 3 -4.24 8.24 -16.71
C ASN A 3 -5.05 9.26 -15.87
N PRO A 4 -4.73 10.56 -15.90
CA PRO A 4 -5.51 11.57 -15.17
C PRO A 4 -6.94 11.65 -15.71
N GLY A 5 -7.93 11.66 -14.81
CA GLY A 5 -9.36 11.81 -15.14
C GLY A 5 -10.16 10.51 -15.21
N LYS A 6 -9.61 9.38 -14.75
CA LYS A 6 -10.38 8.12 -14.62
C LYS A 6 -11.17 8.04 -13.32
N LYS A 7 -10.84 8.87 -12.30
CA LYS A 7 -11.52 8.88 -11.00
C LYS A 7 -11.64 7.50 -10.34
N LEU A 8 -10.62 6.66 -10.52
CA LEU A 8 -10.60 5.29 -10.00
C LEU A 8 -9.97 5.19 -8.60
N GLY A 9 -9.41 6.29 -8.07
CA GLY A 9 -8.74 6.33 -6.77
C GLY A 9 -7.49 5.46 -6.70
N ASP A 10 -6.85 5.12 -7.83
CA ASP A 10 -5.74 4.18 -7.89
C ASP A 10 -4.36 4.84 -8.01
N GLY A 11 -4.31 6.17 -8.10
CA GLY A 11 -3.07 6.94 -8.25
C GLY A 11 -2.15 6.86 -7.03
N TRP A 12 -0.91 6.42 -7.27
CA TRP A 12 0.18 6.34 -6.29
C TRP A 12 1.05 7.60 -6.28
N GLN A 13 1.93 7.75 -5.29
CA GLN A 13 2.84 8.89 -5.17
C GLN A 13 3.48 9.29 -6.50
N GLY A 14 3.37 10.57 -6.85
CA GLY A 14 3.97 11.13 -8.06
C GLY A 14 3.19 10.86 -9.35
N TYR A 15 2.10 10.11 -9.31
CA TYR A 15 1.20 9.92 -10.46
C TYR A 15 0.44 11.23 -10.74
N CYS A 16 0.24 11.56 -12.02
CA CYS A 16 -0.53 12.74 -12.39
C CYS A 16 -2.01 12.60 -12.00
N CYS A 17 -2.60 13.67 -11.49
CA CYS A 17 -4.01 13.72 -11.05
C CYS A 17 -4.68 15.05 -11.43
N LYS A 18 -6.01 15.06 -11.56
CA LYS A 18 -6.84 16.26 -11.71
C LYS A 18 -7.63 16.58 -10.45
N THR A 19 -8.23 15.58 -9.84
CA THR A 19 -8.95 15.70 -8.56
C THR A 19 -8.48 14.62 -7.59
N ASP A 20 -8.85 14.75 -6.32
CA ASP A 20 -8.53 13.75 -5.30
C ASP A 20 -9.04 12.35 -5.68
N ASP A 21 -10.13 12.26 -6.44
CA ASP A 21 -10.66 10.98 -6.96
C ASP A 21 -9.70 10.22 -7.88
N ASP A 22 -8.67 10.87 -8.43
CA ASP A 22 -7.64 10.19 -9.22
C ASP A 22 -6.58 9.48 -8.36
N CYS A 23 -6.54 9.78 -7.05
CA CYS A 23 -5.51 9.35 -6.12
C CYS A 23 -6.06 8.44 -5.02
N ARG A 24 -5.19 7.59 -4.45
CA ARG A 24 -5.53 6.83 -3.23
C ARG A 24 -5.68 7.70 -1.98
N GLU A 25 -5.01 8.85 -1.97
CA GLU A 25 -4.93 9.77 -0.84
C GLU A 25 -5.44 11.15 -1.28
N SER A 26 -4.57 12.02 -1.80
CA SER A 26 -4.97 13.33 -2.29
C SER A 26 -4.20 13.75 -3.54
N CYS A 27 -4.77 14.69 -4.29
CA CYS A 27 -4.16 15.31 -5.45
C CYS A 27 -3.59 16.68 -5.08
N VAL A 28 -2.26 16.78 -5.00
CA VAL A 28 -1.56 18.02 -4.63
C VAL A 28 -0.64 18.45 -5.76
N ASN A 29 -0.78 19.68 -6.25
CA ASN A 29 0.02 20.20 -7.37
C ASN A 29 -0.01 19.27 -8.61
N HIS A 30 -1.20 18.78 -8.97
CA HIS A 30 -1.43 17.84 -10.09
C HIS A 30 -0.70 16.49 -9.96
N LYS A 31 -0.23 16.14 -8.76
CA LYS A 31 0.36 14.84 -8.46
C LYS A 31 -0.24 14.23 -7.20
N CYS A 32 -0.43 12.91 -7.21
CA CYS A 32 -0.85 12.21 -6.01
C CYS A 32 0.27 12.29 -4.96
N ASN A 33 -0.08 12.70 -3.75
CA ASN A 33 0.83 12.80 -2.60
C ASN A 33 0.80 11.57 -1.68
N GLY A 34 0.07 10.53 -2.08
CA GLY A 34 -0.08 9.30 -1.30
C GLY A 34 1.18 8.43 -1.26
N ARG A 35 1.00 7.15 -0.92
CA ARG A 35 2.11 6.19 -0.77
C ARG A 35 2.78 5.85 -2.12
N PRO A 36 4.07 5.49 -2.16
CA PRO A 36 4.76 5.09 -3.38
C PRO A 36 4.18 3.79 -3.94
N ASN A 37 4.26 3.61 -5.27
CA ASN A 37 3.70 2.44 -5.93
C ASN A 37 4.46 1.15 -5.51
N PRO A 38 3.79 0.14 -4.93
CA PRO A 38 4.39 -1.11 -4.50
C PRO A 38 5.10 -1.88 -5.61
N LYS A 39 4.66 -1.72 -6.86
CA LYS A 39 5.29 -2.35 -8.02
C LYS A 39 6.72 -1.83 -8.28
N TYR A 40 7.02 -0.62 -7.81
CA TYR A 40 8.28 0.08 -8.07
C TYR A 40 8.99 0.51 -6.78
N ALA A 41 8.39 0.26 -5.61
CA ALA A 41 9.03 0.52 -4.33
C ALA A 41 10.17 -0.48 -4.14
N GLU A 42 11.40 0.04 -4.09
CA GLU A 42 12.58 -0.79 -3.87
C GLU A 42 12.47 -1.56 -2.54
N PRO A 43 12.92 -2.82 -2.50
CA PRO A 43 12.77 -3.68 -1.34
C PRO A 43 13.81 -3.32 -0.28
N ASN A 44 13.67 -2.19 0.40
CA ASN A 44 14.19 -2.04 1.76
C ASN A 44 13.34 -2.87 2.74
N LEU A 45 13.04 -4.11 2.38
CA LEU A 45 12.36 -5.04 3.25
C LEU A 45 13.37 -5.55 4.29
N PRO A 46 12.98 -5.58 5.57
CA PRO A 46 13.74 -6.26 6.59
C PRO A 46 14.03 -7.71 6.19
N LYS A 47 15.19 -8.23 6.60
CA LYS A 47 15.53 -9.64 6.37
C LYS A 47 14.40 -10.56 6.86
N GLY A 48 13.89 -11.42 5.97
CA GLY A 48 12.82 -12.37 6.27
C GLY A 48 11.41 -11.86 5.93
N CYS A 49 11.28 -10.66 5.37
CA CYS A 49 10.02 -10.13 4.88
C CYS A 49 9.89 -10.29 3.36
N ALA A 50 8.72 -10.72 2.89
CA ALA A 50 8.36 -10.77 1.48
C ALA A 50 7.53 -9.55 1.08
N ALA A 51 7.70 -9.09 -0.17
CA ALA A 51 6.96 -7.95 -0.71
C ALA A 51 5.48 -8.32 -0.92
N GLY A 52 4.59 -7.43 -0.49
CA GLY A 52 3.13 -7.62 -0.58
C GLY A 52 2.39 -6.68 0.35
N SER A 53 2.67 -6.77 1.65
CA SER A 53 1.98 -6.00 2.70
C SER A 53 2.89 -5.03 3.46
N TYR A 54 4.22 -5.18 3.41
CA TYR A 54 5.14 -4.36 4.21
C TYR A 54 5.24 -2.90 3.70
N GLY A 55 4.71 -1.95 4.47
CA GLY A 55 4.88 -0.50 4.25
C GLY A 55 3.97 0.10 3.17
N TYR A 56 2.99 -0.66 2.67
CA TYR A 56 2.11 -0.23 1.60
C TYR A 56 0.75 0.27 2.06
N GLY A 57 0.33 -0.05 3.29
CA GLY A 57 -0.95 0.37 3.84
C GLY A 57 -2.15 -0.16 3.08
N LEU A 58 -2.04 -1.34 2.47
CA LEU A 58 -3.09 -1.92 1.63
C LEU A 58 -4.16 -2.66 2.42
N GLY A 59 -3.92 -2.91 3.71
CA GLY A 59 -4.81 -3.67 4.58
C GLY A 59 -4.95 -5.13 4.17
N ASP A 60 -4.00 -5.68 3.40
CA ASP A 60 -4.10 -7.00 2.80
C ASP A 60 -3.25 -8.07 3.47
N GLY A 61 -2.39 -7.69 4.43
CA GLY A 61 -1.50 -8.58 5.16
C GLY A 61 -2.21 -9.59 6.06
N TYR A 62 -1.86 -10.85 5.91
CA TYR A 62 -2.36 -11.98 6.69
C TYR A 62 -1.42 -12.34 7.84
N TYR A 63 -1.86 -13.22 8.73
CA TYR A 63 -1.04 -13.72 9.85
C TYR A 63 0.38 -14.11 9.39
N GLY A 64 1.38 -13.45 9.98
CA GLY A 64 2.79 -13.70 9.70
C GLY A 64 3.39 -12.90 8.54
N ASP A 65 2.58 -12.23 7.72
CA ASP A 65 3.06 -11.27 6.71
C ASP A 65 3.73 -10.10 7.42
N CYS A 66 4.78 -9.53 6.83
CA CYS A 66 5.47 -8.39 7.43
C CYS A 66 4.68 -7.10 7.29
N CYS A 67 4.80 -6.24 8.29
CA CYS A 67 4.17 -4.91 8.33
C CYS A 67 5.09 -3.86 8.97
N VAL A 68 4.90 -2.61 8.57
CA VAL A 68 5.44 -1.40 9.20
C VAL A 68 4.45 -0.87 10.23
N ASN A 69 3.16 -0.84 9.89
CA ASN A 69 2.09 -0.40 10.78
C ASN A 69 0.79 -1.21 10.54
N SER A 70 -0.28 -0.95 11.31
CA SER A 70 -1.52 -1.72 11.18
C SER A 70 -2.26 -1.50 9.85
N ASP A 71 -2.00 -0.42 9.12
CA ASP A 71 -2.61 -0.21 7.78
C ASP A 71 -2.15 -1.27 6.77
N ASP A 72 -1.00 -1.91 7.02
CA ASP A 72 -0.48 -2.99 6.19
C ASP A 72 -1.26 -4.29 6.34
N CYS A 73 -2.00 -4.45 7.44
CA CYS A 73 -2.58 -5.71 7.87
C CYS A 73 -4.10 -5.70 7.73
N ARG A 74 -4.69 -6.90 7.57
CA ARG A 74 -6.14 -7.10 7.72
C ARG A 74 -6.65 -6.92 9.15
N ASP A 75 -5.73 -6.80 10.10
CA ASP A 75 -5.99 -6.59 11.52
C ASP A 75 -4.90 -5.64 12.07
N THR A 76 -4.03 -6.11 12.96
CA THR A 76 -3.01 -5.29 13.61
C THR A 76 -1.59 -5.73 13.24
N CYS A 77 -0.68 -4.76 13.23
CA CYS A 77 0.75 -5.02 13.10
C CYS A 77 1.40 -5.16 14.49
N VAL A 78 1.93 -6.34 14.79
CA VAL A 78 2.55 -6.67 16.08
C VAL A 78 3.97 -7.17 15.83
N LYS A 79 4.98 -6.47 16.37
CA LYS A 79 6.41 -6.82 16.21
C LYS A 79 6.82 -6.98 14.73
N ASN A 80 6.39 -6.06 13.87
CA ASN A 80 6.60 -6.08 12.41
C ASN A 80 5.93 -7.25 11.67
N LYS A 81 4.96 -7.94 12.30
CA LYS A 81 4.16 -8.98 11.65
C LYS A 81 2.67 -8.76 11.84
N CYS A 82 1.89 -9.02 10.81
CA CYS A 82 0.45 -8.97 10.87
C CYS A 82 -0.07 -10.10 11.77
N ASN A 83 -1.01 -9.76 12.65
CA ASN A 83 -1.65 -10.67 13.61
C ASN A 83 -3.08 -11.04 13.20
N GLY A 84 -3.44 -10.80 11.93
CA GLY A 84 -4.80 -11.00 11.43
C GLY A 84 -5.15 -12.44 11.06
N PRO A 85 -6.14 -12.65 10.17
CA PRO A 85 -6.54 -13.99 9.75
C PRO A 85 -5.38 -14.73 9.08
N LYS A 86 -5.33 -16.05 9.26
CA LYS A 86 -4.43 -16.92 8.49
C LYS A 86 -4.97 -17.05 7.06
N ARG A 87 -4.08 -17.12 6.05
CA ARG A 87 -4.50 -17.52 4.70
C ARG A 87 -5.09 -18.91 4.79
N SER A 88 -6.39 -19.03 4.50
CA SER A 88 -7.02 -20.33 4.37
C SER A 88 -6.39 -21.01 3.16
N SER A 89 -5.59 -22.04 3.41
CA SER A 89 -5.05 -22.90 2.36
C SER A 89 -6.16 -23.86 1.99
N LYS A 90 -6.80 -23.63 0.85
CA LYS A 90 -7.84 -24.51 0.33
C LYS A 90 -7.22 -25.53 -0.61
#